data_AF-D8EZX3-F1
#
_entry.id   AF-D8EZX3-F1
#
_cell.length_a   1.000
_cell.length_b   1.000
_cell.length_c   1.000
_cell.angle_alpha   90.00
_cell.angle_beta   90.00
_cell.angle_gamma   90.00
#
_symmetry.space_group_name_H-M   'P 1'
#
loop_
_entity.id
_entity.type
_entity.pdbx_description
1 polymer ?
#
loop_
_entity_poly.entity_id
_entity_poly.type
_entity_poly.pdbx_seq_one_letter_code
_entity_poly.pdbx_strand_id
1 'polypeptide(L)'
;MRLIGPVILLILLFQFDIRKILEVLRQASIIPIVLAYLMFIPSLFFRTVRWRLLMAPQGIHLGFSESLNIYSLSIFLGVVTPGRFGEFVKALYLKQKGNTLGTSFLSVVLDRVYDILFLLLFGCGALSWFATFGEETATIITWTFFVMVLGAIMLWVVTRDTGKEFMARALKAVCPKVLKDRIASGYLDFSAGFGKMKPAALLWAFFFTILAWGSNYGAVYLFGIALGFHINFFATAGIAAVCALVTLIPISVMGLGTRDAAVILMLGKYGVPESDAMAFSTLILSMLLFNAGLCAYSLLTPVGKFEKSLKGL
;
A
#
# COMPACT_ATOMS: atom_id res chain seq x y z
N MET A 1 3.00 23.24 5.37
CA MET A 1 2.33 22.10 4.68
C MET A 1 1.37 21.29 5.55
N ARG A 2 1.37 21.40 6.90
CA ARG A 2 0.51 20.57 7.80
C ARG A 2 -1.00 20.91 7.82
N LEU A 3 -1.42 22.02 7.22
CA LEU A 3 -2.82 22.50 7.25
C LEU A 3 -3.58 22.30 5.93
N ILE A 4 -2.91 21.93 4.84
CA ILE A 4 -3.54 21.82 3.52
C ILE A 4 -4.59 20.70 3.51
N GLY A 5 -4.29 19.53 4.08
CA GLY A 5 -5.22 18.41 4.18
C GLY A 5 -6.49 18.71 4.99
N PRO A 6 -6.36 19.22 6.24
CA PRO A 6 -7.52 19.63 7.04
C PRO A 6 -8.34 20.77 6.40
N VAL A 7 -7.69 21.72 5.72
CA VAL A 7 -8.37 22.82 5.02
C VAL A 7 -9.12 22.32 3.78
N ILE A 8 -8.54 21.41 2.99
CA ILE A 8 -9.23 20.76 1.87
C ILE A 8 -10.39 19.91 2.39
N LEU A 9 -10.20 19.15 3.48
CA LEU A 9 -11.29 18.41 4.13
C LEU A 9 -12.41 19.34 4.58
N LEU A 10 -12.09 20.47 5.21
CA LEU A 10 -13.08 21.48 5.60
C LEU A 10 -13.81 22.05 4.38
N ILE A 11 -13.08 22.44 3.33
CA ILE A 11 -13.68 22.95 2.08
C ILE A 11 -14.64 21.92 1.46
N LEU A 12 -14.25 20.64 1.42
CA LEU A 12 -15.10 19.57 0.90
C LEU A 12 -16.31 19.31 1.81
N LEU A 13 -16.13 19.28 3.14
CA LEU A 13 -17.23 19.16 4.09
C LEU A 13 -18.20 20.34 4.03
N PHE A 14 -17.75 21.53 3.62
CA PHE A 14 -18.59 22.69 3.37
C PHE A 14 -19.22 22.70 1.97
N GLN A 15 -18.65 21.99 0.99
CA GLN A 15 -19.19 21.85 -0.36
C GLN A 15 -20.20 20.71 -0.51
N PHE A 16 -20.06 19.64 0.27
CA PHE A 16 -20.93 18.47 0.18
C PHE A 16 -22.06 18.51 1.20
N ASP A 17 -23.27 18.18 0.74
CA ASP A 17 -24.43 18.05 1.60
C ASP A 17 -24.32 16.76 2.43
N ILE A 18 -23.75 16.88 3.63
CA ILE A 18 -23.56 15.78 4.59
C ILE A 18 -24.89 15.05 4.86
N ARG A 19 -26.04 15.74 4.78
CA ARG A 19 -27.35 15.10 4.99
C ARG A 19 -27.63 14.08 3.89
N LYS A 20 -27.38 14.42 2.63
CA LYS A 20 -27.54 13.49 1.49
C LYS A 20 -26.62 12.27 1.59
N ILE A 21 -25.37 12.46 2.01
CA ILE A 21 -24.44 11.35 2.22
C ILE A 21 -24.96 10.42 3.32
N LEU A 22 -25.46 10.97 4.44
CA LEU A 22 -26.03 10.18 5.53
C LEU A 22 -27.32 9.46 5.12
N GLU A 23 -28.16 10.06 4.27
CA GLU A 23 -29.35 9.43 3.73
C GLU A 23 -29.00 8.22 2.85
N VAL A 24 -28.03 8.38 1.94
CA VAL A 24 -27.52 7.28 1.11
C VAL A 24 -26.95 6.15 1.97
N LEU A 25 -26.13 6.48 2.98
CA LEU A 25 -25.55 5.48 3.88
C LEU A 25 -26.61 4.77 4.74
N ARG A 26 -27.74 5.42 5.06
CA ARG A 26 -28.86 4.80 5.79
C ARG A 26 -29.64 3.82 4.92
N GLN A 27 -29.68 4.05 3.62
CA GLN A 27 -30.35 3.17 2.66
C GLN A 27 -29.46 2.01 2.21
N ALA A 28 -28.15 2.08 2.50
CA ALA A 28 -27.20 1.05 2.12
C ALA A 28 -27.48 -0.30 2.80
N SER A 29 -27.36 -1.39 2.04
CA SER A 29 -27.51 -2.74 2.59
C SER A 29 -26.35 -3.07 3.53
N ILE A 30 -26.65 -3.50 4.74
CA ILE A 30 -25.65 -3.76 5.78
C ILE A 30 -24.82 -5.02 5.53
N ILE A 31 -25.40 -6.03 4.89
CA ILE A 31 -24.75 -7.35 4.70
C ILE A 31 -23.50 -7.20 3.81
N PRO A 32 -23.55 -6.56 2.62
CA PRO A 32 -22.36 -6.35 1.81
C PRO A 32 -21.29 -5.51 2.52
N ILE A 33 -21.68 -4.51 3.33
CA ILE A 33 -20.73 -3.69 4.11
C ILE A 33 -19.95 -4.55 5.12
N VAL A 34 -20.64 -5.40 5.87
CA VAL A 34 -19.99 -6.31 6.83
C VAL A 34 -19.06 -7.27 6.11
N LEU A 35 -19.50 -7.87 5.00
CA LEU A 35 -18.66 -8.76 4.18
C LEU A 35 -17.43 -8.02 3.63
N ALA A 36 -17.58 -6.75 3.21
CA ALA A 36 -16.48 -5.92 2.74
C ALA A 36 -15.43 -5.69 3.83
N TYR A 37 -15.83 -5.41 5.07
CA TYR A 37 -14.89 -5.30 6.18
C TYR A 37 -14.21 -6.64 6.51
N LEU A 38 -14.93 -7.76 6.42
CA LEU A 38 -14.36 -9.09 6.62
C LEU A 38 -13.33 -9.47 5.55
N MET A 39 -13.41 -8.92 4.33
CA MET A 39 -12.41 -9.13 3.27
C MET A 39 -11.01 -8.60 3.63
N PHE A 40 -10.88 -7.77 4.67
CA PHE A 40 -9.57 -7.41 5.17
C PHE A 40 -8.81 -8.59 5.79
N ILE A 41 -9.50 -9.55 6.41
CA ILE A 41 -8.88 -10.73 7.05
C ILE A 41 -8.10 -11.58 6.03
N PRO A 42 -8.69 -12.05 4.91
CA PRO A 42 -7.94 -12.77 3.89
C PRO A 42 -6.84 -11.89 3.26
N SER A 43 -7.10 -10.59 3.06
CA SER A 43 -6.06 -9.67 2.54
C SER A 43 -4.83 -9.63 3.45
N LEU A 44 -5.03 -9.49 4.77
CA LEU A 44 -3.97 -9.49 5.78
C LEU A 44 -3.24 -10.83 5.84
N PHE A 45 -3.98 -11.94 5.75
CA PHE A 45 -3.41 -13.28 5.69
C PHE A 45 -2.47 -13.43 4.49
N PHE A 46 -2.94 -13.13 3.27
CA PHE A 46 -2.13 -13.27 2.05
C PHE A 46 -0.90 -12.36 2.05
N ARG A 47 -1.03 -11.13 2.55
CA ARG A 47 0.11 -10.20 2.74
C ARG A 47 1.15 -10.76 3.71
N THR A 48 0.69 -11.38 4.80
CA THR A 48 1.57 -12.02 5.79
C THR A 48 2.30 -13.22 5.19
N VAL A 49 1.59 -14.10 4.47
CA VAL A 49 2.20 -15.25 3.78
C VAL A 49 3.22 -14.79 2.75
N ARG A 50 2.87 -13.81 1.90
CA ARG A 50 3.78 -13.20 0.94
C ARG A 50 5.05 -12.71 1.60
N TRP A 51 4.94 -11.94 2.69
CA TRP A 51 6.12 -11.38 3.35
C TRP A 51 7.04 -12.47 3.92
N ARG A 52 6.47 -13.56 4.47
CA ARG A 52 7.25 -14.73 4.90
C ARG A 52 7.98 -15.40 3.73
N LEU A 53 7.35 -15.51 2.57
CA LEU A 53 7.99 -16.07 1.36
C LEU A 53 9.15 -15.20 0.87
N LEU A 54 9.07 -13.88 1.00
CA LEU A 54 10.15 -12.95 0.63
C LEU A 54 11.33 -12.97 1.62
N MET A 55 11.06 -13.33 2.89
CA MET A 55 12.08 -13.47 3.94
C MET A 55 12.82 -14.80 3.88
N ALA A 56 12.14 -15.90 3.51
CA ALA A 56 12.69 -17.25 3.61
C ALA A 56 14.01 -17.48 2.83
N PRO A 57 14.21 -16.99 1.59
CA PRO A 57 15.47 -17.18 0.87
C PRO A 57 16.66 -16.46 1.50
N GLN A 58 16.41 -15.50 2.39
CA GLN A 58 17.44 -14.76 3.13
C GLN A 58 17.84 -15.47 4.43
N GLY A 59 17.23 -16.62 4.75
CA GLY A 59 17.42 -17.33 6.02
C GLY A 59 16.64 -16.72 7.19
N ILE A 60 15.72 -15.79 6.92
CA ILE A 60 14.90 -15.14 7.94
C ILE A 60 13.64 -15.98 8.15
N HIS A 61 13.48 -16.55 9.35
CA HIS A 61 12.36 -17.40 9.70
C HIS A 61 11.60 -16.84 10.90
N LEU A 62 10.36 -16.43 10.67
CA LEU A 62 9.41 -16.06 11.72
C LEU A 62 8.21 -17.02 11.70
N GLY A 63 7.67 -17.30 12.89
CA GLY A 63 6.38 -17.99 13.02
C GLY A 63 5.26 -17.18 12.35
N PHE A 64 4.18 -17.85 11.94
CA PHE A 64 3.07 -17.16 11.25
C PHE A 64 2.42 -16.09 12.15
N SER A 65 2.11 -16.43 13.40
CA SER A 65 1.51 -15.50 14.37
C SER A 65 2.39 -14.28 14.64
N GLU A 66 3.71 -14.49 14.81
CA GLU A 66 4.66 -13.39 14.98
C GLU A 66 4.71 -12.49 13.73
N SER A 67 4.73 -13.09 12.54
CA SER A 67 4.70 -12.38 11.26
C SER A 67 3.42 -11.56 11.09
N LEU A 68 2.27 -12.15 11.45
CA LEU A 68 0.96 -11.50 11.40
C LEU A 68 0.93 -10.30 12.35
N ASN A 69 1.43 -10.45 13.58
CA ASN A 69 1.44 -9.38 14.57
C ASN A 69 2.31 -8.19 14.16
N ILE A 70 3.51 -8.44 13.62
CA ILE A 70 4.38 -7.35 13.13
C ILE A 70 3.83 -6.73 11.84
N TYR A 71 3.16 -7.50 10.96
CA TYR A 71 2.50 -6.94 9.79
C TYR A 71 1.29 -6.08 10.18
N SER A 72 0.48 -6.53 11.14
CA SER A 72 -0.60 -5.72 11.73
C SER A 72 -0.07 -4.44 12.35
N LEU A 73 0.99 -4.50 13.17
CA LEU A 73 1.61 -3.31 13.75
C LEU A 73 2.10 -2.34 12.68
N SER A 74 2.70 -2.88 11.62
CA SER A 74 3.14 -2.12 10.44
C SER A 74 2.01 -1.39 9.73
N ILE A 75 0.85 -2.03 9.56
CA ILE A 75 -0.34 -1.39 8.96
C ILE A 75 -0.87 -0.29 9.89
N PHE A 76 -1.04 -0.59 11.17
CA PHE A 76 -1.54 0.37 12.16
C PHE A 76 -0.66 1.62 12.21
N LEU A 77 0.66 1.44 12.42
CA LEU A 77 1.60 2.56 12.44
C LEU A 77 1.69 3.25 11.07
N GLY A 78 1.55 2.53 9.96
CA GLY A 78 1.53 3.11 8.62
C GLY A 78 0.38 4.09 8.41
N VAL A 79 -0.77 3.85 9.03
CA VAL A 79 -1.94 4.76 8.99
C VAL A 79 -1.77 5.94 9.95
N VAL A 80 -1.18 5.71 11.12
CA VAL A 80 -1.00 6.75 12.16
C VAL A 80 0.17 7.69 11.87
N THR A 81 1.21 7.22 11.19
CA THR A 81 2.42 8.00 10.92
C THR A 81 2.35 8.75 9.58
N PRO A 82 2.85 10.00 9.51
CA PRO A 82 2.97 10.72 8.24
C PRO A 82 3.81 9.93 7.23
N GLY A 83 3.43 9.97 5.95
CA GLY A 83 4.20 9.32 4.87
C GLY A 83 4.32 7.79 4.97
N ARG A 84 3.49 7.13 5.79
CA ARG A 84 3.50 5.68 6.03
C ARG A 84 4.83 5.14 6.57
N PHE A 85 5.59 5.94 7.32
CA PHE A 85 6.87 5.52 7.93
C PHE A 85 6.74 4.28 8.84
N GLY A 86 5.57 4.06 9.43
CA GLY A 86 5.27 2.89 10.24
C GLY A 86 5.44 1.55 9.52
N GLU A 87 5.44 1.55 8.18
CA GLU A 87 5.68 0.34 7.39
C GLU A 87 7.11 -0.22 7.54
N PHE A 88 8.06 0.64 7.93
CA PHE A 88 9.45 0.25 8.19
C PHE A 88 9.66 -0.40 9.57
N VAL A 89 8.64 -0.44 10.44
CA VAL A 89 8.75 -1.11 11.76
C VAL A 89 9.13 -2.59 11.61
N LYS A 90 8.70 -3.23 10.51
CA LYS A 90 9.08 -4.61 10.15
C LYS A 90 10.60 -4.77 10.06
N ALA A 91 11.29 -3.83 9.40
CA ALA A 91 12.74 -3.88 9.25
C ALA A 91 13.45 -3.66 10.60
N LEU A 92 12.94 -2.74 11.43
CA LEU A 92 13.50 -2.50 12.77
C LEU A 92 13.34 -3.73 13.68
N TYR A 93 12.18 -4.38 13.62
CA TYR A 93 11.91 -5.60 14.37
C TYR A 93 12.83 -6.75 13.97
N LEU A 94 12.99 -6.99 12.66
CA LEU A 94 13.90 -8.01 12.15
C LEU A 94 15.35 -7.75 12.55
N LYS A 95 15.79 -6.48 12.53
CA LYS A 95 17.12 -6.10 13.00
C LYS A 95 17.32 -6.43 14.48
N GLN A 96 16.33 -6.13 15.33
CA GLN A 96 16.42 -6.44 16.75
C GLN A 96 16.49 -7.96 17.01
N LYS A 97 15.88 -8.77 16.14
CA LYS A 97 15.99 -10.23 16.15
C LYS A 97 17.34 -10.78 15.65
N GLY A 98 18.33 -9.91 15.42
CA GLY A 98 19.68 -10.29 15.03
C GLY A 98 19.94 -10.33 13.52
N ASN A 99 18.97 -9.92 12.69
CA ASN A 99 19.19 -9.82 11.25
C ASN A 99 19.94 -8.54 10.91
N THR A 100 20.62 -8.53 9.76
CA THR A 100 21.30 -7.30 9.33
C THR A 100 20.28 -6.24 8.88
N LEU A 101 20.67 -4.97 8.94
CA LEU A 101 19.80 -3.87 8.51
C LEU A 101 19.45 -3.99 7.03
N GLY A 102 20.39 -4.47 6.19
CA GLY A 102 20.21 -4.63 4.76
C GLY A 102 19.14 -5.66 4.37
N THR A 103 19.22 -6.88 4.91
CA THR A 103 18.24 -7.95 4.64
C THR A 103 16.87 -7.62 5.23
N SER A 104 16.86 -7.01 6.42
CA SER A 104 15.62 -6.53 7.05
C SER A 104 14.92 -5.48 6.19
N PHE A 105 15.67 -4.50 5.66
CA PHE A 105 15.12 -3.47 4.78
C PHE A 105 14.69 -4.03 3.42
N LEU A 106 15.46 -4.97 2.85
CA LEU A 106 15.10 -5.67 1.63
C LEU A 106 13.72 -6.34 1.73
N SER A 107 13.42 -6.99 2.85
CA SER A 107 12.12 -7.64 3.06
C SER A 107 10.94 -6.65 2.96
N VAL A 108 11.13 -5.41 3.42
CA VAL A 108 10.11 -4.36 3.38
C VAL A 108 10.02 -3.77 1.98
N VAL A 109 11.16 -3.47 1.35
CA VAL A 109 11.21 -2.94 -0.02
C VAL A 109 10.55 -3.90 -0.99
N LEU A 110 10.88 -5.19 -0.96
CA LEU A 110 10.24 -6.18 -1.82
C LEU A 110 8.73 -6.21 -1.60
N ASP A 111 8.28 -6.25 -0.35
CA ASP A 111 6.85 -6.24 -0.02
C ASP A 111 6.12 -5.02 -0.61
N ARG A 112 6.75 -3.84 -0.61
CA ARG A 112 6.21 -2.62 -1.24
C ARG A 112 6.27 -2.65 -2.76
N VAL A 113 7.37 -3.13 -3.34
CA VAL A 113 7.54 -3.25 -4.79
C VAL A 113 6.43 -4.12 -5.37
N TYR A 114 6.09 -5.23 -4.74
CA TYR A 114 4.98 -6.08 -5.18
C TYR A 114 3.64 -5.34 -5.17
N ASP A 115 3.34 -4.57 -4.11
CA ASP A 115 2.11 -3.79 -4.04
C ASP A 115 2.04 -2.69 -5.10
N ILE A 116 3.12 -1.91 -5.26
CA ILE A 116 3.20 -0.83 -6.25
C ILE A 116 3.17 -1.40 -7.66
N LEU A 117 3.91 -2.46 -7.94
CA LEU A 117 3.95 -3.13 -9.25
C LEU A 117 2.55 -3.60 -9.64
N PHE A 118 1.85 -4.30 -8.73
CA PHE A 118 0.50 -4.77 -9.01
C PHE A 118 -0.46 -3.61 -9.24
N LEU A 119 -0.40 -2.56 -8.41
CA LEU A 119 -1.22 -1.37 -8.56
C LEU A 119 -0.98 -0.63 -9.87
N LEU A 120 0.27 -0.49 -10.29
CA LEU A 120 0.61 0.18 -11.55
C LEU A 120 0.13 -0.64 -12.75
N LEU A 121 0.36 -1.96 -12.75
CA LEU A 121 -0.09 -2.85 -13.83
C LEU A 121 -1.62 -2.87 -13.93
N PHE A 122 -2.30 -3.11 -12.82
CA PHE A 122 -3.75 -3.21 -12.79
C PHE A 122 -4.42 -1.84 -12.99
N GLY A 123 -3.89 -0.79 -12.37
CA GLY A 123 -4.39 0.58 -12.48
C GLY A 123 -4.23 1.14 -13.89
N CYS A 124 -3.10 0.91 -14.57
CA CYS A 124 -2.95 1.29 -15.98
C CYS A 124 -3.90 0.50 -16.87
N GLY A 125 -4.03 -0.81 -16.65
CA GLY A 125 -5.01 -1.63 -17.35
C GLY A 125 -6.42 -1.09 -17.20
N ALA A 126 -6.82 -0.73 -15.97
CA ALA A 126 -8.10 -0.10 -15.70
C ALA A 126 -8.25 1.27 -16.37
N LEU A 127 -7.27 2.15 -16.29
CA LEU A 127 -7.31 3.47 -16.94
C LEU A 127 -7.47 3.36 -18.46
N SER A 128 -6.84 2.34 -19.07
CA SER A 128 -6.99 2.06 -20.49
C SER A 128 -8.41 1.59 -20.85
N TRP A 129 -9.10 0.91 -19.94
CA TRP A 129 -10.52 0.55 -20.08
C TRP A 129 -11.43 1.77 -19.93
N PHE A 130 -11.09 2.67 -19.00
CA PHE A 130 -11.75 3.94 -18.77
C PHE A 130 -11.32 5.03 -19.78
N ALA A 131 -11.04 4.68 -21.04
CA ALA A 131 -10.48 5.52 -22.11
C ALA A 131 -11.28 6.80 -22.44
N THR A 132 -11.38 7.71 -21.48
CA THR A 132 -12.15 8.95 -21.51
C THR A 132 -11.25 10.17 -21.36
N PHE A 133 -9.94 10.01 -21.14
CA PHE A 133 -8.99 11.12 -21.06
C PHE A 133 -8.20 11.36 -22.36
N GLY A 134 -8.51 10.66 -23.46
CA GLY A 134 -7.84 10.88 -24.75
C GLY A 134 -6.32 10.79 -24.65
N GLU A 135 -5.60 11.83 -25.10
CA GLU A 135 -4.14 11.95 -25.02
C GLU A 135 -3.59 11.89 -23.58
N GLU A 136 -4.37 12.30 -22.57
CA GLU A 136 -3.93 12.26 -21.17
C GLU A 136 -3.86 10.83 -20.63
N THR A 137 -4.76 9.92 -21.04
CA THR A 137 -4.66 8.49 -20.67
C THR A 137 -3.37 7.89 -21.24
N ALA A 138 -3.06 8.19 -22.51
CA ALA A 138 -1.82 7.75 -23.14
C ALA A 138 -0.60 8.30 -22.39
N THR A 139 -0.62 9.58 -22.02
CA THR A 139 0.43 10.23 -21.24
C THR A 139 0.65 9.55 -19.88
N ILE A 140 -0.42 9.25 -19.13
CA ILE A 140 -0.33 8.56 -17.83
C ILE A 140 0.25 7.15 -18.00
N ILE A 141 -0.20 6.41 -19.02
CA ILE A 141 0.33 5.06 -19.32
C ILE A 141 1.81 5.15 -19.69
N THR A 142 2.21 6.12 -20.52
CA THR A 142 3.61 6.33 -20.91
C THR A 142 4.50 6.67 -19.72
N TRP A 143 4.07 7.59 -18.85
CA TRP A 143 4.83 7.91 -17.63
C TRP A 143 4.89 6.73 -16.67
N THR A 144 3.81 5.97 -16.53
CA THR A 144 3.81 4.77 -15.70
C THR A 144 4.77 3.72 -16.25
N PHE A 145 4.75 3.48 -17.56
CA PHE A 145 5.70 2.60 -18.22
C PHE A 145 7.14 3.08 -18.01
N PHE A 146 7.40 4.38 -18.14
CA PHE A 146 8.72 4.95 -17.90
C PHE A 146 9.19 4.75 -16.45
N VAL A 147 8.32 4.99 -15.46
CA VAL A 147 8.61 4.73 -14.04
C VAL A 147 8.90 3.25 -13.79
N MET A 148 8.14 2.35 -14.42
CA MET A 148 8.34 0.91 -14.32
C MET A 148 9.68 0.46 -14.92
N VAL A 149 10.02 0.99 -16.09
CA VAL A 149 11.30 0.73 -16.76
C VAL A 149 12.46 1.29 -15.94
N LEU A 150 12.37 2.52 -15.44
CA LEU A 150 13.37 3.10 -14.55
C LEU A 150 13.52 2.30 -13.26
N GLY A 151 12.41 1.84 -12.67
CA GLY A 151 12.41 0.97 -11.50
C GLY A 151 13.11 -0.36 -11.78
N ALA A 152 12.83 -0.98 -12.93
CA ALA A 152 13.48 -2.22 -13.37
C ALA A 152 14.98 -2.02 -13.64
N ILE A 153 15.37 -0.92 -14.29
CA ILE A 153 16.77 -0.55 -14.52
C ILE A 153 17.47 -0.31 -13.18
N MET A 154 16.87 0.43 -12.26
CA MET A 154 17.44 0.68 -10.93
C MET A 154 17.62 -0.63 -10.16
N LEU A 155 16.62 -1.52 -10.19
CA LEU A 155 16.73 -2.85 -9.60
C LEU A 155 17.86 -3.66 -10.25
N TRP A 156 17.96 -3.63 -11.57
CA TRP A 156 19.02 -4.32 -12.32
C TRP A 156 20.42 -3.78 -11.98
N VAL A 157 20.60 -2.46 -11.92
CA VAL A 157 21.87 -1.83 -11.52
C VAL A 157 22.20 -2.16 -10.06
N VAL A 158 21.23 -2.12 -9.15
CA VAL A 158 21.45 -2.39 -7.72
C VAL A 158 21.82 -3.86 -7.44
N THR A 159 21.51 -4.78 -8.37
CA THR A 159 21.66 -6.22 -8.17
C THR A 159 22.81 -6.84 -8.96
N ARG A 160 23.29 -6.19 -10.03
CA ARG A 160 24.47 -6.63 -10.80
C ARG A 160 25.78 -6.31 -10.08
N ASP A 161 26.78 -7.19 -10.20
CA ASP A 161 28.08 -7.05 -9.51
C ASP A 161 28.81 -5.73 -9.82
N THR A 162 28.79 -5.29 -11.08
CA THR A 162 29.38 -4.00 -11.51
C THR A 162 28.65 -2.79 -10.91
N GLY A 163 27.33 -2.91 -10.74
CA GLY A 163 26.51 -1.86 -10.15
C GLY A 163 26.61 -1.81 -8.63
N LYS A 164 26.87 -2.94 -7.97
CA LYS A 164 27.14 -3.02 -6.52
C LYS A 164 28.31 -2.14 -6.12
N GLU A 165 29.42 -2.23 -6.85
CA GLU A 165 30.63 -1.45 -6.55
C GLU A 165 30.45 0.04 -6.87
N PHE A 166 29.73 0.37 -7.95
CA PHE A 166 29.43 1.75 -8.30
C PHE A 166 28.52 2.40 -7.25
N MET A 167 27.45 1.70 -6.84
CA MET A 167 26.49 2.24 -5.87
C MET A 167 27.07 2.30 -4.47
N ALA A 168 27.89 1.31 -4.07
CA ALA A 168 28.64 1.38 -2.82
C ALA A 168 29.63 2.57 -2.80
N ARG A 169 30.27 2.89 -3.93
CA ARG A 169 31.13 4.07 -4.08
C ARG A 169 30.34 5.38 -4.03
N ALA A 170 29.22 5.47 -4.74
CA ALA A 170 28.34 6.64 -4.75
C ALA A 170 27.78 6.93 -3.35
N LEU A 171 27.26 5.91 -2.66
CA LEU A 171 26.78 6.03 -1.28
C LEU A 171 27.90 6.47 -0.34
N LYS A 172 29.11 5.92 -0.50
CA LYS A 172 30.30 6.33 0.26
C LYS A 172 30.73 7.78 0.00
N ALA A 173 30.46 8.33 -1.19
CA ALA A 173 30.80 9.70 -1.54
C ALA A 173 29.82 10.72 -0.94
N VAL A 174 28.54 10.35 -0.83
CA VAL A 174 27.46 11.24 -0.35
C VAL A 174 27.24 11.14 1.17
N CYS A 175 27.56 10.01 1.79
CA CYS A 175 27.26 9.78 3.21
C CYS A 175 28.28 10.43 4.17
N PRO A 176 27.83 10.92 5.35
CA PRO A 176 28.71 11.40 6.41
C PRO A 176 29.73 10.32 6.83
N LYS A 177 30.98 10.72 7.11
CA LYS A 177 32.08 9.80 7.49
C LYS A 177 31.69 8.80 8.59
N VAL A 178 30.84 9.22 9.53
CA VAL A 178 30.41 8.43 10.69
C VAL A 178 29.47 7.26 10.33
N LEU A 179 28.66 7.38 9.28
CA LEU A 179 27.71 6.32 8.86
C LEU A 179 28.20 5.52 7.64
N LYS A 180 29.32 5.91 7.06
CA LYS A 180 29.81 5.44 5.77
C LYS A 180 29.95 3.92 5.70
N ASP A 181 30.53 3.30 6.72
CA ASP A 181 30.75 1.85 6.75
C ASP A 181 29.46 1.07 7.02
N ARG A 182 28.57 1.60 7.88
CA ARG A 182 27.26 1.00 8.18
C ARG A 182 26.33 1.00 6.97
N ILE A 183 26.33 2.08 6.19
CA ILE A 183 25.50 2.20 4.98
C ILE A 183 26.06 1.30 3.87
N ALA A 184 27.38 1.27 3.70
CA ALA A 184 28.00 0.39 2.71
C ALA A 184 27.78 -1.09 3.01
N SER A 185 27.96 -1.52 4.27
CA SER A 185 27.69 -2.92 4.65
C SER A 185 26.21 -3.26 4.52
N GLY A 186 25.31 -2.36 4.94
CA GLY A 186 23.87 -2.54 4.78
C GLY A 186 23.44 -2.67 3.31
N TYR A 187 24.04 -1.91 2.41
CA TYR A 187 23.80 -2.03 0.97
C TYR A 187 24.30 -3.38 0.40
N LEU A 188 25.49 -3.82 0.80
CA LEU A 188 26.04 -5.11 0.38
C LEU A 188 25.14 -6.27 0.84
N ASP A 189 24.67 -6.23 2.08
CA ASP A 189 23.73 -7.22 2.62
C ASP A 189 22.40 -7.20 1.87
N PHE A 190 21.88 -6.02 1.54
CA PHE A 190 20.67 -5.86 0.74
C PHE A 190 20.84 -6.51 -0.65
N SER A 191 21.92 -6.18 -1.35
CA SER A 191 22.16 -6.69 -2.70
C SER A 191 22.44 -8.20 -2.71
N ALA A 192 23.19 -8.70 -1.73
CA ALA A 192 23.41 -10.13 -1.54
C ALA A 192 22.10 -10.86 -1.19
N GLY A 193 21.26 -10.27 -0.33
CA GLY A 193 19.94 -10.80 0.01
C GLY A 193 19.02 -10.91 -1.22
N PHE A 194 19.06 -9.91 -2.10
CA PHE A 194 18.30 -9.94 -3.35
C PHE A 194 18.81 -11.04 -4.28
N GLY A 195 20.13 -11.22 -4.39
CA GLY A 195 20.74 -12.30 -5.17
C GLY A 195 20.38 -13.72 -4.68
N LYS A 196 19.96 -13.87 -3.42
CA LYS A 196 19.47 -15.14 -2.86
C LYS A 196 18.00 -15.45 -3.20
N MET A 197 17.28 -14.52 -3.83
CA MET A 197 15.87 -14.71 -4.16
C MET A 197 15.69 -15.86 -5.16
N LYS A 198 14.77 -16.77 -4.85
CA LYS A 198 14.42 -17.88 -5.74
C LYS A 198 13.29 -17.46 -6.68
N PRO A 199 13.34 -17.77 -7.99
CA PRO A 199 12.27 -17.44 -8.93
C PRO A 199 10.89 -17.94 -8.48
N ALA A 200 10.83 -19.16 -7.91
CA ALA A 200 9.60 -19.71 -7.35
C ALA A 200 9.03 -18.87 -6.19
N ALA A 201 9.89 -18.36 -5.30
CA ALA A 201 9.45 -17.50 -4.20
C ALA A 201 8.90 -16.17 -4.72
N LEU A 202 9.53 -15.60 -5.76
CA LEU A 202 9.07 -14.38 -6.42
C LEU A 202 7.72 -14.58 -7.13
N LEU A 203 7.53 -15.72 -7.79
CA LEU A 203 6.27 -16.06 -8.46
C LEU A 203 5.13 -16.23 -7.44
N TRP A 204 5.37 -17.00 -6.37
CA TRP A 204 4.37 -17.17 -5.31
C TRP A 204 4.08 -15.85 -4.59
N ALA A 205 5.09 -15.00 -4.37
CA ALA A 205 4.87 -13.66 -3.81
C ALA A 205 3.95 -12.80 -4.71
N PHE A 206 4.09 -12.91 -6.04
CA PHE A 206 3.18 -12.25 -6.97
C PHE A 206 1.76 -12.82 -6.87
N PHE A 207 1.62 -14.15 -6.85
CA PHE A 207 0.32 -14.81 -6.70
C PHE A 207 -0.42 -14.36 -5.42
N PHE A 208 0.27 -14.34 -4.27
CA PHE A 208 -0.32 -13.83 -3.03
C PHE A 208 -0.61 -12.33 -3.06
N THR A 209 0.10 -11.55 -3.89
CA THR A 209 -0.22 -10.15 -4.14
C THR A 209 -1.56 -10.01 -4.87
N ILE A 210 -1.79 -10.83 -5.91
CA ILE A 210 -3.08 -10.87 -6.63
C ILE A 210 -4.21 -11.21 -5.65
N LEU A 211 -4.04 -12.22 -4.79
CA LEU A 211 -5.06 -12.60 -3.81
C LEU A 211 -5.32 -11.51 -2.76
N ALA A 212 -4.26 -10.86 -2.27
CA ALA A 212 -4.35 -9.78 -1.29
C ALA A 212 -5.12 -8.57 -1.84
N TRP A 213 -4.79 -8.15 -3.06
CA TRP A 213 -5.48 -7.06 -3.75
C TRP A 213 -6.86 -7.46 -4.24
N GLY A 214 -7.05 -8.69 -4.71
CA GLY A 214 -8.35 -9.23 -5.10
C GLY A 214 -9.34 -9.22 -3.92
N SER A 215 -8.87 -9.52 -2.71
CA SER A 215 -9.69 -9.37 -1.48
C SER A 215 -10.08 -7.91 -1.24
N ASN A 216 -9.13 -6.97 -1.42
CA ASN A 216 -9.40 -5.54 -1.26
C ASN A 216 -10.38 -5.01 -2.32
N TYR A 217 -10.21 -5.41 -3.58
CA TYR A 217 -11.12 -5.05 -4.67
C TYR A 217 -12.50 -5.69 -4.50
N GLY A 218 -12.55 -6.92 -3.96
CA GLY A 218 -13.80 -7.56 -3.54
C GLY A 218 -14.54 -6.74 -2.48
N ALA A 219 -13.83 -6.21 -1.49
CA ALA A 219 -14.42 -5.31 -0.48
C ALA A 219 -15.02 -4.05 -1.12
N VAL A 220 -14.27 -3.41 -2.02
CA VAL A 220 -14.72 -2.18 -2.69
C VAL A 220 -15.90 -2.46 -3.62
N TYR A 221 -15.92 -3.60 -4.30
CA TYR A 221 -17.07 -4.05 -5.08
C TYR A 221 -18.33 -4.28 -4.23
N LEU A 222 -18.16 -4.89 -3.04
CA LEU A 222 -19.26 -5.08 -2.09
C LEU A 222 -19.83 -3.75 -1.57
N PHE A 223 -19.02 -2.69 -1.43
CA PHE A 223 -19.56 -1.35 -1.15
C PHE A 223 -20.41 -0.80 -2.29
N GLY A 224 -20.05 -1.10 -3.54
CA GLY A 224 -20.88 -0.74 -4.70
C GLY A 224 -22.23 -1.44 -4.65
N ILE A 225 -22.22 -2.75 -4.36
CA ILE A 225 -23.46 -3.53 -4.14
C ILE A 225 -24.27 -2.96 -2.96
N ALA A 226 -23.62 -2.59 -1.86
CA ALA A 226 -24.29 -2.03 -0.69
C ALA A 226 -25.08 -0.77 -1.03
N LEU A 227 -24.54 0.06 -1.93
CA LEU A 227 -25.13 1.31 -2.38
C LEU A 227 -26.04 1.16 -3.61
N GLY A 228 -26.26 -0.07 -4.09
CA GLY A 228 -27.14 -0.33 -5.24
C GLY A 228 -26.51 -0.01 -6.60
N PHE A 229 -25.19 0.07 -6.71
CA PHE A 229 -24.52 0.35 -7.98
C PHE A 229 -24.56 -0.87 -8.91
N HIS A 230 -24.97 -0.64 -10.15
CA HIS A 230 -24.97 -1.65 -11.22
C HIS A 230 -23.68 -1.59 -12.06
N ILE A 231 -22.53 -1.66 -11.39
CA ILE A 231 -21.21 -1.60 -12.01
C ILE A 231 -20.54 -2.96 -11.87
N ASN A 232 -19.89 -3.46 -12.92
CA ASN A 232 -19.21 -4.75 -12.84
C ASN A 232 -17.97 -4.72 -11.92
N PHE A 233 -17.50 -5.90 -11.54
CA PHE A 233 -16.35 -6.06 -10.64
C PHE A 233 -15.07 -5.37 -11.16
N PHE A 234 -14.73 -5.55 -12.44
CA PHE A 234 -13.47 -5.04 -13.01
C PHE A 234 -13.45 -3.51 -13.07
N ALA A 235 -14.58 -2.88 -13.40
CA ALA A 235 -14.72 -1.43 -13.34
C ALA A 235 -14.51 -0.90 -11.92
N THR A 236 -15.17 -1.52 -10.93
CA THR A 236 -15.05 -1.12 -9.52
C THR A 236 -13.64 -1.36 -8.98
N ALA A 237 -13.01 -2.48 -9.33
CA ALA A 237 -11.62 -2.78 -9.02
C ALA A 237 -10.67 -1.76 -9.66
N GLY A 238 -10.96 -1.31 -10.88
CA GLY A 238 -10.21 -0.28 -11.56
C GLY A 238 -10.27 1.07 -10.85
N ILE A 239 -11.46 1.48 -10.40
CA ILE A 239 -11.65 2.66 -9.55
C ILE A 239 -10.84 2.54 -8.27
N ALA A 240 -10.92 1.38 -7.59
CA ALA A 240 -10.15 1.10 -6.38
C ALA A 240 -8.64 1.21 -6.61
N ALA A 241 -8.13 0.69 -7.73
CA ALA A 241 -6.72 0.75 -8.09
C ALA A 241 -6.24 2.19 -8.33
N VAL A 242 -7.00 2.99 -9.07
CA VAL A 242 -6.71 4.42 -9.29
C VAL A 242 -6.74 5.17 -7.97
N CYS A 243 -7.73 4.92 -7.12
CA CYS A 243 -7.81 5.50 -5.78
C CYS A 243 -6.57 5.15 -4.93
N ALA A 244 -6.14 3.89 -4.95
CA ALA A 244 -4.95 3.45 -4.24
C ALA A 244 -3.69 4.16 -4.75
N LEU A 245 -3.53 4.31 -6.07
CA LEU A 245 -2.43 5.06 -6.68
C LEU A 245 -2.45 6.54 -6.25
N VAL A 246 -3.61 7.20 -6.27
CA VAL A 246 -3.76 8.59 -5.83
C VAL A 246 -3.40 8.74 -4.35
N THR A 247 -3.78 7.78 -3.50
CA THR A 247 -3.46 7.80 -2.05
C THR A 247 -2.00 7.50 -1.73
N LEU A 248 -1.23 6.94 -2.67
CA LEU A 248 0.22 6.77 -2.51
C LEU A 248 0.96 8.10 -2.63
N ILE A 249 0.40 9.06 -3.36
CA ILE A 249 1.00 10.38 -3.51
C ILE A 249 0.70 11.17 -2.23
N PRO A 250 1.72 11.59 -1.44
CA PRO A 250 1.53 12.22 -0.14
C PRO A 250 1.12 13.70 -0.26
N ILE A 251 0.18 14.02 -1.16
CA ILE A 251 -0.40 15.35 -1.34
C ILE A 251 -1.46 15.62 -0.27
N SER A 252 -2.22 14.59 0.13
CA SER A 252 -3.33 14.70 1.07
C SER A 252 -3.27 13.65 2.19
N VAL A 253 -3.85 13.97 3.34
CA VAL A 253 -3.95 13.05 4.48
C VAL A 253 -4.94 11.95 4.12
N MET A 254 -4.49 10.69 4.06
CA MET A 254 -5.30 9.51 3.71
C MET A 254 -6.00 9.58 2.34
N GLY A 255 -5.57 10.47 1.44
CA GLY A 255 -6.23 10.66 0.15
C GLY A 255 -7.47 11.57 0.21
N LEU A 256 -7.77 12.20 1.34
CA LEU A 256 -8.93 13.10 1.47
C LEU A 256 -8.91 14.18 0.38
N GLY A 257 -10.03 14.31 -0.33
CA GLY A 257 -10.19 15.20 -1.48
C GLY A 257 -9.68 14.64 -2.80
N THR A 258 -8.43 14.20 -2.89
CA THR A 258 -7.88 13.68 -4.16
C THR A 258 -8.50 12.34 -4.55
N ARG A 259 -8.69 11.44 -3.59
CA ARG A 259 -9.40 10.18 -3.78
C ARG A 259 -10.89 10.41 -4.05
N ASP A 260 -11.52 11.32 -3.30
CA ASP A 260 -12.95 11.60 -3.44
C ASP A 260 -13.25 12.16 -4.83
N ALA A 261 -12.42 13.08 -5.33
CA ALA A 261 -12.49 13.57 -6.71
C ALA A 261 -12.31 12.44 -7.74
N ALA A 262 -11.35 11.54 -7.54
CA ALA A 262 -11.15 10.40 -8.44
C ALA A 262 -12.37 9.47 -8.47
N VAL A 263 -12.96 9.18 -7.31
CA VAL A 263 -14.18 8.36 -7.20
C VAL A 263 -15.35 9.04 -7.92
N ILE A 264 -15.60 10.33 -7.66
CA ILE A 264 -16.68 11.10 -8.32
C ILE A 264 -16.50 11.08 -9.83
N LEU A 265 -15.30 11.41 -10.33
CA LEU A 265 -15.02 11.47 -11.76
C LEU A 265 -15.21 10.12 -12.46
N MET A 266 -14.81 9.02 -11.82
CA MET A 266 -14.91 7.69 -12.43
C MET A 266 -16.30 7.08 -12.29
N LEU A 267 -16.98 7.23 -11.15
CA LEU A 267 -18.34 6.74 -10.96
C LEU A 267 -19.38 7.57 -11.72
N GLY A 268 -19.14 8.87 -11.92
CA GLY A 268 -19.99 9.73 -12.74
C GLY A 268 -20.14 9.23 -14.18
N LYS A 269 -19.13 8.52 -14.72
CA LYS A 269 -19.20 7.87 -16.04
C LYS A 269 -20.21 6.72 -16.10
N TYR A 270 -20.55 6.15 -14.95
CA TYR A 270 -21.60 5.15 -14.82
C TYR A 270 -22.95 5.77 -14.42
N GLY A 271 -23.07 7.10 -14.47
CA GLY A 271 -24.29 7.81 -14.10
C GLY A 271 -24.55 7.85 -12.59
N VAL A 272 -23.56 7.52 -11.77
CA VAL A 272 -23.70 7.57 -10.31
C VAL A 272 -23.70 9.04 -9.84
N PRO A 273 -24.72 9.46 -9.06
CA PRO A 273 -24.77 10.81 -8.49
C PRO A 273 -23.56 11.10 -7.59
N GLU A 274 -23.16 12.38 -7.50
CA GLU A 274 -22.02 12.80 -6.66
C GLU A 274 -22.20 12.44 -5.19
N SER A 275 -23.43 12.53 -4.65
CA SER A 275 -23.77 12.13 -3.28
C SER A 275 -23.42 10.67 -3.00
N ASP A 276 -23.68 9.81 -3.97
CA ASP A 276 -23.53 8.36 -3.85
C ASP A 276 -22.07 7.97 -4.02
N ALA A 277 -21.37 8.63 -4.95
CA ALA A 277 -19.93 8.51 -5.12
C ALA A 277 -19.18 8.96 -3.84
N MET A 278 -19.64 10.03 -3.17
CA MET A 278 -19.10 10.47 -1.89
C MET A 278 -19.39 9.48 -0.76
N ALA A 279 -20.59 8.89 -0.71
CA ALA A 279 -20.91 7.83 0.24
C ALA A 279 -20.01 6.60 0.03
N PHE A 280 -19.78 6.20 -1.22
CA PHE A 280 -18.87 5.12 -1.60
C PHE A 280 -17.43 5.40 -1.17
N SER A 281 -16.92 6.61 -1.46
CA SER A 281 -15.58 7.02 -1.04
C SER A 281 -15.46 7.07 0.50
N THR A 282 -16.53 7.45 1.19
CA THR A 282 -16.60 7.42 2.67
C THR A 282 -16.49 6.00 3.20
N LEU A 283 -17.16 5.01 2.59
CA LEU A 283 -17.02 3.59 2.95
C LEU A 283 -15.60 3.07 2.74
N ILE A 284 -14.92 3.51 1.68
CA ILE A 284 -13.49 3.17 1.48
C ILE A 284 -12.63 3.77 2.59
N LEU A 285 -12.94 4.99 3.06
CA LEU A 285 -12.19 5.64 4.15
C LEU A 285 -12.44 4.90 5.48
N SER A 286 -13.70 4.60 5.78
CA SER A 286 -14.06 3.89 7.00
C SER A 286 -13.43 2.50 7.03
N MET A 287 -13.33 1.82 5.87
CA MET A 287 -12.57 0.56 5.76
C MET A 287 -11.10 0.74 6.15
N LEU A 288 -10.42 1.78 5.66
CA LEU A 288 -9.03 2.05 6.01
C LEU A 288 -8.86 2.24 7.53
N LEU A 289 -9.74 3.03 8.15
CA LEU A 289 -9.73 3.28 9.59
C LEU A 289 -10.08 2.01 10.40
N PHE A 290 -11.06 1.25 9.95
CA PHE A 290 -11.45 -0.02 10.55
C PHE A 290 -10.29 -1.03 10.50
N ASN A 291 -9.61 -1.15 9.36
CA ASN A 291 -8.45 -2.03 9.21
C ASN A 291 -7.31 -1.64 10.15
N ALA A 292 -7.03 -0.34 10.28
CA ALA A 292 -6.05 0.16 11.25
C ALA A 292 -6.46 -0.15 12.69
N GLY A 293 -7.73 0.11 13.04
CA GLY A 293 -8.29 -0.19 14.35
C GLY A 293 -8.24 -1.67 14.69
N LEU A 294 -8.56 -2.55 13.74
CA LEU A 294 -8.40 -4.00 13.90
C LEU A 294 -6.93 -4.31 14.18
N CYS A 295 -6.01 -3.85 13.32
CA CYS A 295 -4.57 -4.09 13.48
C CYS A 295 -3.95 -3.52 14.76
N ALA A 296 -4.61 -2.57 15.45
CA ALA A 296 -4.17 -2.06 16.75
C ALA A 296 -4.10 -3.13 17.84
N TYR A 297 -4.78 -4.29 17.68
CA TYR A 297 -4.64 -5.43 18.60
C TYR A 297 -3.17 -5.86 18.77
N SER A 298 -2.34 -5.64 17.73
CA SER A 298 -0.91 -5.97 17.74
C SER A 298 -0.14 -5.25 18.85
N LEU A 299 -0.62 -4.10 19.33
CA LEU A 299 -0.06 -3.36 20.47
C LEU A 299 -0.12 -4.14 21.78
N LEU A 300 -1.07 -5.07 21.90
CA LEU A 300 -1.24 -5.92 23.08
C LEU A 300 -0.36 -7.18 23.04
N THR A 301 0.26 -7.47 21.89
CA THR A 301 1.11 -8.65 21.70
C THR A 301 2.55 -8.38 22.16
N PRO A 302 3.42 -9.40 22.29
CA PRO A 302 4.84 -9.19 22.56
C PRO A 302 5.53 -8.22 21.57
N VAL A 303 5.04 -8.15 20.33
CA VAL A 303 5.51 -7.21 19.30
C VAL A 303 5.15 -5.76 19.68
N GLY A 304 4.03 -5.51 20.35
CA GLY A 304 3.68 -4.17 20.86
C GLY A 304 4.63 -3.67 21.95
N LYS A 305 5.24 -4.57 22.73
CA LYS A 305 6.28 -4.19 23.71
C LYS A 305 7.53 -3.63 23.04
N PHE A 306 7.81 -4.02 21.79
CA PHE A 306 8.91 -3.45 20.99
C PHE A 306 8.67 -1.98 20.63
N GLU A 307 7.44 -1.57 20.32
CA GLU A 307 7.13 -0.15 20.05
C GLU A 307 7.46 0.73 21.26
N LYS A 308 7.17 0.25 22.48
CA LYS A 308 7.51 0.96 23.71
C LYS A 308 9.02 1.15 23.88
N SER A 309 9.84 0.19 23.43
CA SER A 309 11.31 0.34 23.46
C SER A 309 11.84 1.34 22.44
N LEU A 310 11.14 1.55 21.32
CA LEU A 310 11.53 2.53 20.29
C LEU A 310 11.30 3.99 20.74
N LYS A 311 10.34 4.24 21.64
CA LYS A 311 10.09 5.57 22.22
C LYS A 311 11.12 5.99 23.27
N GLY A 312 12.03 5.09 23.66
CA GLY A 312 13.12 5.35 24.61
C GLY A 312 14.48 5.62 23.96
N LEU A 313 14.56 5.63 22.62
CA LEU A 313 15.73 6.02 21.82
C LEU A 313 15.54 7.43 21.25
#